data_AF-A0A3D0X2F5-F1
#
_entry.id   AF-A0A3D0X2F5-F1
#
_cell.length_a   1.000
_cell.length_b   1.000
_cell.length_c   1.000
_cell.angle_alpha   90.00
_cell.angle_beta   90.00
_cell.angle_gamma   90.00
#
_symmetry.space_group_name_H-M   'P 1'
#
loop_
_entity.id
_entity.type
_entity.pdbx_description
1 polymer ?
#
loop_
_entity_poly.entity_id
_entity_poly.type
_entity_poly.pdbx_seq_one_letter_code
_entity_poly.pdbx_strand_id
1 'polypeptide(L)'
;ASKVGVTKATVSVMLQRMEREELVHIRSDEQDGRGKIVMLTEKGRKFMDDILPAHYLRVTELMGKLTEEEQGELGRLLKKLSGE
;
A
#
# COMPACT_ATOMS: atom_id res chain seq x y z
N ALA A 1 4.64 8.11 1.68
CA ALA A 1 5.84 7.79 2.48
C ALA A 1 5.42 7.55 3.93
N SER A 2 4.93 8.55 4.65
CA SER A 2 4.46 8.42 6.05
C SER A 2 3.48 7.28 6.28
N LYS A 3 2.52 7.05 5.36
CA LYS A 3 1.50 5.99 5.48
C LYS A 3 1.94 4.57 5.09
N VAL A 4 3.16 4.39 4.55
CA VAL A 4 3.60 3.10 3.96
C VAL A 4 4.88 2.58 4.62
N GLY A 5 5.39 3.27 5.66
CA GLY A 5 6.58 2.83 6.39
C GLY A 5 7.90 2.85 5.59
N VAL A 6 7.94 3.55 4.45
CA VAL A 6 9.13 3.62 3.58
C VAL A 6 9.55 5.05 3.28
N THR A 7 10.82 5.22 2.89
CA THR A 7 11.39 6.54 2.61
C THR A 7 10.72 7.23 1.42
N LYS A 8 10.78 8.57 1.37
CA LYS A 8 10.29 9.36 0.22
C LYS A 8 10.98 8.97 -1.08
N ALA A 9 12.28 8.66 -1.03
CA ALA A 9 13.04 8.20 -2.19
C ALA A 9 12.49 6.86 -2.71
N THR A 10 12.25 5.89 -1.82
CA THR A 10 11.67 4.59 -2.18
C THR A 10 10.29 4.76 -2.82
N VAL A 11 9.41 5.59 -2.24
CA VAL A 11 8.09 5.89 -2.84
C VAL A 11 8.23 6.46 -4.25
N SER A 12 9.16 7.41 -4.44
CA SER A 12 9.34 8.05 -5.75
C SER A 12 9.77 7.06 -6.82
N VAL A 13 10.72 6.17 -6.50
CA VAL A 13 11.18 5.12 -7.41
C VAL A 13 10.05 4.12 -7.73
N MET A 14 9.26 3.73 -6.73
CA MET A 14 8.11 2.83 -6.95
C MET A 14 7.08 3.48 -7.86
N LEU A 15 6.71 4.74 -7.61
CA LEU A 15 5.75 5.47 -8.41
C LEU A 15 6.21 5.63 -9.88
N GLN A 16 7.49 5.92 -10.11
CA GLN A 16 8.05 5.98 -11.46
C GLN A 16 7.93 4.64 -12.20
N ARG A 17 8.16 3.52 -11.51
CA ARG A 17 8.01 2.18 -12.10
C ARG A 17 6.55 1.87 -12.42
N MET A 18 5.64 2.14 -11.47
CA MET A 18 4.21 1.93 -11.64
C MET A 18 3.63 2.80 -12.76
N GLU A 19 4.12 4.03 -12.93
CA GLU A 19 3.70 4.92 -14.02
C GLU A 19 4.20 4.39 -15.38
N ARG A 20 5.46 3.94 -15.46
CA ARG A 20 6.01 3.29 -16.67
C ARG A 20 5.25 2.02 -17.06
N GLU A 21 4.71 1.31 -16.08
CA GLU A 21 3.87 0.12 -16.29
C GLU A 21 2.40 0.47 -16.51
N GLU A 22 2.05 1.77 -16.56
CA GLU A 22 0.70 2.30 -16.75
C GLU A 22 -0.30 1.86 -15.67
N LEU A 23 0.19 1.51 -14.47
CA LEU A 23 -0.66 1.15 -13.33
C LEU A 23 -1.16 2.39 -12.58
N VAL A 24 -0.40 3.49 -12.64
CA VAL A 24 -0.79 4.78 -12.06
C VAL A 24 -0.58 5.90 -13.08
N HIS A 25 -1.32 6.98 -12.90
CA HIS A 25 -1.08 8.26 -13.54
C HIS A 25 -0.70 9.30 -12.49
N ILE A 26 0.34 10.09 -12.76
CA ILE A 26 0.84 11.12 -11.86
C ILE A 26 0.69 12.48 -12.54
N ARG A 27 -0.02 13.41 -11.87
CA ARG A 27 -0.14 14.80 -12.33
C ARG A 27 0.32 15.76 -11.26
N SER A 28 0.79 16.94 -11.66
CA SER A 28 1.03 18.05 -10.73
C SER A 28 -0.29 18.51 -10.12
N ASP A 29 -0.25 18.94 -8.87
CA ASP A 29 -1.38 19.60 -8.23
C ASP A 29 -1.56 20.99 -8.87
N GLU A 30 -2.76 21.27 -9.38
CA GLU A 30 -3.09 22.52 -10.07
C GLU A 30 -3.17 23.71 -9.11
N GLN A 31 -3.32 23.47 -7.80
CA GLN A 31 -3.41 24.53 -6.78
C GLN A 31 -2.05 24.90 -6.18
N ASP A 32 -1.15 23.92 -6.03
CA ASP A 32 0.22 24.10 -5.59
C ASP A 32 1.11 23.16 -6.42
N GLY A 33 1.71 23.66 -7.50
CA GLY A 33 2.49 22.85 -8.47
C GLY A 33 3.69 22.08 -7.89
N ARG A 34 3.97 22.22 -6.59
CA ARG A 34 4.94 21.41 -5.84
C ARG A 34 4.38 20.05 -5.42
N GLY A 35 3.05 19.91 -5.36
CA GLY A 35 2.35 18.67 -5.06
C GLY A 35 2.22 17.76 -6.29
N LYS A 36 2.17 16.44 -6.05
CA LYS A 36 1.82 15.44 -7.07
C LYS A 36 0.60 14.66 -6.62
N ILE A 37 -0.38 14.54 -7.50
CA ILE A 37 -1.56 13.69 -7.33
C ILE A 37 -1.31 12.40 -8.11
N VAL A 38 -1.40 11.27 -7.41
CA VAL A 38 -1.25 9.92 -7.98
C VAL A 38 -2.60 9.25 -7.99
N MET A 39 -2.99 8.67 -9.13
CA MET A 39 -4.26 7.96 -9.29
C MET A 39 -4.01 6.61 -9.95
N LEU A 40 -4.78 5.58 -9.58
CA LEU A 40 -4.79 4.31 -10.33
C LEU A 40 -5.39 4.55 -11.72
N THR A 41 -4.78 3.95 -12.74
CA THR A 41 -5.39 3.81 -14.05
C THR A 41 -6.42 2.67 -14.02
N GLU A 42 -7.16 2.51 -15.12
CA GLU A 42 -8.03 1.33 -15.28
C GLU A 42 -7.23 0.02 -15.26
N LYS A 43 -6.07 -0.01 -15.93
CA LYS A 43 -5.14 -1.15 -15.90
C LYS A 43 -4.66 -1.42 -14.47
N GLY A 44 -4.36 -0.38 -13.71
CA GLY A 44 -3.98 -0.48 -12.31
C GLY A 44 -5.08 -1.04 -11.42
N ARG A 45 -6.33 -0.62 -11.63
CA ARG A 45 -7.50 -1.18 -10.92
C ARG A 45 -7.69 -2.66 -11.22
N LYS A 46 -7.70 -3.02 -12.51
CA LYS A 46 -7.81 -4.42 -12.93
C LYS A 46 -6.69 -5.29 -12.37
N PHE A 47 -5.45 -4.78 -12.40
CA PHE A 47 -4.31 -5.47 -11.79
C PHE A 47 -4.56 -5.76 -10.31
N MET A 48 -5.08 -4.77 -9.55
CA MET A 48 -5.45 -4.97 -8.15
C MET A 48 -6.54 -6.03 -7.99
N ASP A 49 -7.58 -5.99 -8.82
CA ASP A 49 -8.68 -6.98 -8.79
C ASP A 49 -8.18 -8.41 -9.04
N ASP A 50 -7.16 -8.57 -9.89
CA ASP A 50 -6.54 -9.87 -10.18
C ASP A 50 -5.67 -10.38 -9.01
N ILE A 51 -4.91 -9.50 -8.34
CA ILE A 51 -3.93 -9.91 -7.31
C ILE A 51 -4.49 -9.97 -5.89
N LEU A 52 -5.47 -9.12 -5.55
CA LEU A 52 -5.97 -8.95 -4.20
C LEU A 52 -6.64 -10.21 -3.63
N PRO A 53 -7.47 -10.97 -4.37
CA PRO A 53 -8.12 -12.16 -3.84
C PRO A 53 -7.13 -13.19 -3.30
N ALA A 54 -6.10 -13.52 -4.09
CA ALA A 54 -5.06 -14.45 -3.69
C ALA A 54 -4.21 -13.89 -2.54
N HIS A 55 -3.97 -12.57 -2.51
CA HIS A 55 -3.28 -11.92 -1.40
C HIS A 55 -4.06 -12.03 -0.09
N TYR A 56 -5.36 -11.74 -0.10
CA TYR A 56 -6.21 -11.85 1.07
C TYR A 56 -6.25 -13.28 1.61
N LEU A 57 -6.41 -14.28 0.74
CA LEU A 57 -6.40 -15.67 1.17
C LEU A 57 -5.11 -16.03 1.93
N ARG A 58 -3.94 -15.66 1.39
CA ARG A 58 -2.66 -15.92 2.06
C ARG A 58 -2.55 -15.20 3.41
N VAL A 59 -3.03 -13.97 3.51
CA VAL A 59 -3.02 -13.22 4.78
C VAL A 59 -3.96 -13.86 5.79
N THR A 60 -5.17 -14.25 5.37
CA THR A 60 -6.14 -14.93 6.22
C THR A 60 -5.62 -16.29 6.71
N GLU A 61 -4.99 -17.10 5.85
CA GLU A 61 -4.37 -18.37 6.25
C GLU A 61 -3.22 -18.17 7.23
N LEU A 62 -2.40 -17.12 7.03
CA LEU A 62 -1.31 -16.80 7.94
C LEU A 62 -1.82 -16.37 9.32
N MET A 63 -2.81 -15.49 9.35
CA MET A 63 -3.41 -14.97 10.59
C MET A 63 -4.29 -16.00 11.29
N GLY A 64 -4.93 -16.91 10.54
CA GLY A 64 -5.78 -17.98 11.08
C GLY A 64 -5.04 -19.01 11.94
N LYS A 65 -3.70 -18.94 12.02
CA LYS A 65 -2.89 -19.68 12.99
C LYS A 65 -3.02 -19.14 14.42
N LEU A 66 -3.55 -17.92 14.56
CA LEU A 66 -3.75 -17.23 15.82
C LEU A 66 -5.25 -17.12 16.10
N THR A 67 -5.64 -17.29 17.36
CA THR A 67 -6.99 -16.97 17.83
C THR A 67 -7.28 -15.47 17.70
N GLU A 68 -8.55 -15.07 17.78
CA GLU A 68 -8.92 -13.64 17.73
C GLU A 68 -8.23 -12.82 18.83
N GLU A 69 -8.08 -13.40 20.03
CA GLU A 69 -7.36 -12.78 21.15
C GLU A 69 -5.87 -12.61 20.84
N GLU A 70 -5.23 -13.65 20.30
CA GLU A 70 -3.81 -13.60 19.90
C GLU A 70 -3.55 -12.63 18.75
N GLN A 71 -4.49 -12.51 17.80
CA GLN A 71 -4.41 -11.51 16.73
C GLN A 71 -4.51 -10.08 17.31
N GLY A 72 -5.38 -9.86 18.29
CA GLY A 72 -5.48 -8.60 19.01
C GLY A 72 -4.20 -8.24 19.75
N GLU A 73 -3.60 -9.22 20.44
CA GLU A 73 -2.34 -9.05 21.15
C GLU A 73 -1.17 -8.76 20.20
N LEU A 74 -1.07 -9.49 19.08
CA LEU A 74 -0.08 -9.22 18.04
C LEU A 74 -0.24 -7.78 17.51
N GLY A 75 -1.47 -7.36 17.21
CA GLY A 75 -1.75 -5.99 16.78
C GLY A 75 -1.29 -4.94 17.79
N ARG A 76 -1.52 -5.19 19.09
CA ARG A 76 -1.05 -4.31 20.18
C ARG A 76 0.47 -4.21 20.23
N LEU A 77 1.16 -5.35 20.14
CA LEU A 77 2.63 -5.41 20.15
C LEU A 77 3.24 -4.73 18.93
N LEU A 78 2.66 -4.91 17.75
CA LEU A 78 3.12 -4.27 16.51
C LEU A 78 2.98 -2.75 16.59
N LYS A 79 1.85 -2.22 17.09
CA LYS A 79 1.67 -0.77 17.30
C LYS A 79 2.72 -0.19 18.23
N LYS A 80 2.99 -0.89 19.34
CA LYS A 80 4.05 -0.51 20.30
C LYS A 80 5.43 -0.45 19.64
N LEU A 81 5.73 -1.34 18.68
CA LEU A 81 6.98 -1.32 17.93
C LEU A 81 7.04 -0.21 16.86
N SER A 82 5.92 0.10 16.21
CA SER A 82 5.85 1.15 15.18
C SER A 82 5.82 2.57 15.74
N GLY A 83 5.61 2.73 17.06
CA GLY A 83 5.52 4.03 17.71
C GLY A 83 4.19 4.76 17.45
N GLU A 84 3.15 4.00 17.10
CA GLU A 84 1.76 4.47 16.98
C GLU A 84 0.97 4.19 18.27
#